data_AF-A0A7S0AV97-F1
#
_entry.id   AF-A0A7S0AV97-F1
#
_cell.length_a   1.000
_cell.length_b   1.000
_cell.length_c   1.000
_cell.angle_alpha   90.00
_cell.angle_beta   90.00
_cell.angle_gamma   90.00
#
_symmetry.space_group_name_H-M   'P 1'
#
loop_
_entity.id
_entity.type
_entity.pdbx_description
1 polymer ?
#
loop_
_entity_poly.entity_id
_entity_poly.type
_entity_poly.pdbx_seq_one_letter_code
_entity_poly.pdbx_strand_id
1 'polypeptide(L)'
;AKRAPAAAAGLLAVAVATATLTVQTVLQSKPLPFDAVRRCYKLPVLPTGPPCAPLITLRDPSEFGLNQYGQRTSARLNCLQRMRRAGGDTFELRVGQSCKVMQCSSRNALMAAGGGGDGTEVFSRHCDIYGQNLVIVHLFEWSWLDVAQECTSYL
;
A
#
# COMPACT_ATOMS: atom_id res chain seq x y z
N ALA A 1 -50.29 17.74 19.30
CA ALA A 1 -49.12 16.98 18.77
C ALA A 1 -49.21 16.92 17.25
N LYS A 2 -48.36 17.67 16.53
CA LYS A 2 -48.35 17.68 15.06
C LYS A 2 -47.65 16.40 14.57
N ARG A 3 -48.40 15.51 13.93
CA ARG A 3 -47.86 14.31 13.26
C ARG A 3 -47.11 14.76 12.00
N ALA A 4 -45.82 14.47 11.91
CA ALA A 4 -45.06 14.64 10.69
C ALA A 4 -45.54 13.64 9.61
N PRO A 5 -45.56 14.01 8.32
CA PRO A 5 -46.10 13.17 7.26
C PRO A 5 -45.14 12.01 6.93
N ALA A 6 -45.64 10.78 7.09
CA ALA A 6 -44.91 9.53 6.81
C ALA A 6 -44.36 9.42 5.37
N ALA A 7 -44.90 10.20 4.43
CA ALA A 7 -44.45 10.23 3.04
C ALA A 7 -43.02 10.79 2.86
N ALA A 8 -42.56 11.69 3.73
CA ALA A 8 -41.23 12.27 3.63
C ALA A 8 -40.12 11.27 4.02
N ALA A 9 -40.41 10.31 4.90
CA ALA A 9 -39.46 9.31 5.35
C ALA A 9 -39.15 8.25 4.27
N GLY A 10 -40.14 7.89 3.44
CA GLY A 10 -39.97 6.89 2.38
C GLY A 10 -39.08 7.35 1.23
N LEU A 11 -39.21 8.62 0.81
CA LEU A 11 -38.39 9.21 -0.26
C LEU A 11 -36.90 9.30 0.12
N LEU A 12 -36.62 9.63 1.39
CA LEU A 12 -35.24 9.70 1.88
C LEU A 12 -34.57 8.32 1.89
N ALA A 13 -35.30 7.28 2.32
CA ALA A 13 -34.78 5.91 2.35
C ALA A 13 -34.44 5.37 0.95
N VAL A 14 -35.28 5.66 -0.06
CA VAL A 14 -35.03 5.26 -1.45
C VAL A 14 -33.82 5.99 -2.05
N ALA A 15 -33.65 7.28 -1.75
CA ALA A 15 -32.51 8.06 -2.22
C ALA A 15 -31.18 7.57 -1.61
N VAL A 16 -31.18 7.22 -0.32
CA VAL A 16 -29.99 6.65 0.35
C VAL A 16 -29.65 5.27 -0.22
N ALA A 17 -30.65 4.40 -0.40
CA ALA A 17 -30.43 3.06 -0.97
C ALA A 17 -29.85 3.13 -2.39
N THR A 18 -30.38 4.00 -3.25
CA THR A 18 -29.87 4.18 -4.62
C THR A 18 -28.47 4.80 -4.65
N ALA A 19 -28.15 5.74 -3.75
CA ALA A 19 -26.79 6.28 -3.61
C ALA A 19 -25.78 5.23 -3.13
N THR A 20 -26.14 4.38 -2.17
CA THR A 20 -25.24 3.30 -1.71
C THR A 20 -24.98 2.25 -2.80
N LEU A 21 -26.01 1.89 -3.58
CA LEU A 21 -25.87 0.92 -4.66
C LEU A 21 -24.98 1.44 -5.80
N THR A 22 -25.10 2.73 -6.14
CA THR A 22 -24.28 3.37 -7.18
C THR A 22 -22.82 3.51 -6.75
N VAL A 23 -22.54 3.90 -5.51
CA VAL A 23 -21.17 3.95 -4.98
C VAL A 23 -20.53 2.56 -4.97
N GLN A 24 -21.26 1.52 -4.56
CA GLN A 24 -20.74 0.17 -4.50
C GLN A 24 -20.47 -0.42 -5.90
N THR A 25 -21.36 -0.18 -6.87
CA THR A 25 -21.13 -0.59 -8.27
C THR A 25 -20.00 0.19 -8.94
N VAL A 26 -19.87 1.49 -8.68
CA VAL A 26 -18.76 2.30 -9.21
C VAL A 26 -17.42 1.85 -8.61
N LEU A 27 -17.34 1.62 -7.30
CA LEU A 27 -16.10 1.15 -6.66
C LEU A 27 -15.72 -0.27 -7.06
N GLN A 28 -16.70 -1.15 -7.35
CA GLN A 28 -16.43 -2.50 -7.85
C GLN A 28 -16.03 -2.51 -9.33
N SER A 29 -16.62 -1.64 -10.16
CA SER A 29 -16.32 -1.57 -11.59
C SER A 29 -15.09 -0.72 -11.93
N LYS A 30 -14.76 0.24 -11.06
CA LYS A 30 -13.58 1.10 -11.13
C LYS A 30 -12.94 1.14 -9.74
N PRO A 31 -12.22 0.07 -9.34
CA PRO A 31 -11.37 0.16 -8.17
C PRO A 31 -10.49 1.41 -8.32
N LEU A 32 -10.26 2.12 -7.20
CA LEU A 32 -9.39 3.28 -7.21
C LEU A 32 -8.10 2.90 -7.95
N PRO A 33 -7.56 3.77 -8.83
CA PRO A 33 -6.41 3.45 -9.68
C PRO A 33 -5.10 3.26 -8.88
N PHE A 34 -5.21 3.23 -7.55
CA PHE A 34 -4.14 3.05 -6.61
C PHE A 34 -4.27 1.65 -6.00
N ASP A 35 -3.35 0.77 -6.39
CA ASP A 35 -3.08 -0.43 -5.62
C ASP A 35 -2.08 -0.07 -4.51
N ALA A 36 -2.57 -0.10 -3.27
CA ALA A 36 -1.75 0.16 -2.09
C ALA A 36 -0.65 -0.91 -1.97
N VAL A 37 0.60 -0.50 -2.11
CA VAL A 37 1.76 -1.35 -1.79
C VAL A 37 2.18 -1.04 -0.37
N ARG A 38 2.28 -2.05 0.48
CA ARG A 38 2.48 -1.90 1.92
C ARG A 38 3.74 -2.60 2.37
N ARG A 39 4.39 -2.04 3.40
CA ARG A 39 5.51 -2.72 4.07
C ARG A 39 5.01 -3.91 4.86
N CYS A 40 5.68 -5.04 4.70
CA CYS A 40 5.40 -6.29 5.40
C CYS A 40 6.29 -6.34 6.65
N TYR A 41 5.72 -6.07 7.83
CA TYR A 41 6.52 -5.87 9.06
C TYR A 41 7.03 -7.16 9.71
N LYS A 42 6.47 -8.32 9.34
CA LYS A 42 6.90 -9.68 9.73
C LYS A 42 6.12 -10.65 8.86
N LEU A 43 6.77 -11.28 7.88
CA LEU A 43 6.16 -12.40 7.16
C LEU A 43 6.45 -13.68 7.95
N PRO A 44 5.44 -14.43 8.41
CA PRO A 44 5.69 -15.75 8.97
C PRO A 44 6.30 -16.61 7.86
N VAL A 45 7.41 -17.26 8.15
CA VAL A 45 8.07 -18.16 7.21
C VAL A 45 7.19 -19.41 7.09
N LEU A 46 6.52 -19.55 5.94
CA LEU A 46 5.82 -20.80 5.64
C LEU A 46 6.81 -21.79 5.00
N PRO A 47 6.91 -23.03 5.51
CA PRO A 47 7.89 -24.00 5.02
C PRO A 47 7.58 -24.54 3.61
N THR A 48 6.37 -24.33 3.10
CA THR A 48 5.92 -24.93 1.84
C THR A 48 5.02 -23.99 1.04
N GLY A 49 5.50 -23.57 -0.12
CA GLY A 49 4.74 -22.83 -1.13
C GLY A 49 5.63 -22.46 -2.32
N PRO A 50 5.07 -22.25 -3.53
CA PRO A 50 5.86 -21.80 -4.67
C PRO A 50 6.46 -20.41 -4.34
N PRO A 51 7.77 -20.21 -4.54
CA PRO A 51 8.39 -18.92 -4.27
C PRO A 51 7.89 -17.87 -5.25
N CYS A 52 7.93 -16.60 -4.86
CA CYS A 52 7.64 -15.51 -5.77
C CYS A 52 8.59 -15.53 -6.97
N ALA A 53 8.05 -15.35 -8.19
CA ALA A 53 8.85 -15.32 -9.40
C ALA A 53 9.62 -13.98 -9.49
N PRO A 54 10.96 -13.98 -9.59
CA PRO A 54 11.71 -12.75 -9.76
C PRO A 54 11.46 -12.16 -11.16
N LEU A 55 11.17 -10.86 -11.23
CA LEU A 55 11.01 -10.14 -12.49
C LEU A 55 12.25 -9.31 -12.81
N ILE A 56 12.72 -8.51 -11.85
CA ILE A 56 13.88 -7.62 -12.00
C ILE A 56 14.69 -7.63 -10.71
N THR A 57 16.02 -7.63 -10.82
CA THR A 57 16.91 -7.42 -9.67
C THR A 57 17.90 -6.33 -10.02
N LEU A 58 17.76 -5.17 -9.37
CA LEU A 58 18.70 -4.06 -9.46
C LEU A 58 19.73 -4.23 -8.35
N ARG A 59 21.02 -4.20 -8.71
CA ARG A 59 22.14 -4.29 -7.75
C ARG A 59 22.94 -3.01 -7.67
N ASP A 60 22.81 -2.12 -8.66
CA ASP A 60 23.48 -0.83 -8.64
C ASP A 60 22.67 0.17 -7.81
N PRO A 61 23.21 0.67 -6.68
CA PRO A 61 22.54 1.69 -5.88
C PRO A 61 22.24 2.97 -6.66
N SER A 62 22.93 3.26 -7.76
CA SER A 62 22.61 4.43 -8.58
C SER A 62 21.21 4.34 -9.23
N GLU A 63 20.70 3.13 -9.46
CA GLU A 63 19.42 2.89 -10.15
C GLU A 63 18.20 2.94 -9.23
N PHE A 64 18.40 2.69 -7.94
CA PHE A 64 17.32 2.59 -6.95
C PHE A 64 17.63 3.27 -5.61
N GLY A 65 18.78 3.92 -5.44
CA GLY A 65 19.32 4.26 -4.13
C GLY A 65 18.72 5.48 -3.45
N LEU A 66 19.50 5.97 -2.48
CA LEU A 66 19.17 7.12 -1.65
C LEU A 66 19.33 8.42 -2.45
N ASN A 67 18.55 9.44 -2.12
CA ASN A 67 18.82 10.78 -2.64
C ASN A 67 20.11 11.34 -2.05
N GLN A 68 20.49 12.55 -2.48
CA GLN A 68 21.65 13.28 -1.94
C GLN A 68 21.60 13.52 -0.43
N TYR A 69 20.43 13.37 0.21
CA TYR A 69 20.22 13.51 1.65
C TYR A 69 20.22 12.16 2.39
N GLY A 70 20.51 11.04 1.71
CA GLY A 70 20.53 9.72 2.33
C GLY A 70 19.15 9.16 2.68
N GLN A 71 18.06 9.72 2.14
CA GLN A 71 16.71 9.33 2.52
C GLN A 71 16.28 8.01 1.88
N ARG A 72 15.81 7.07 2.72
CA ARG A 72 15.30 5.74 2.29
C ARG A 72 14.02 5.83 1.46
N THR A 73 13.27 6.92 1.59
CA THR A 73 12.02 7.18 0.86
C THR A 73 12.23 7.22 -0.65
N SER A 74 13.33 7.82 -1.11
CA SER A 74 13.70 7.84 -2.53
C SER A 74 13.92 6.42 -3.07
N ALA A 75 14.61 5.59 -2.29
CA ALA A 75 14.87 4.22 -2.72
C ALA A 75 13.60 3.37 -2.84
N ARG A 76 12.70 3.52 -1.86
CA ARG A 76 11.38 2.89 -1.87
C ARG A 76 10.55 3.35 -3.06
N LEU A 77 10.55 4.65 -3.38
CA LEU A 77 9.82 5.20 -4.52
C LEU A 77 10.35 4.65 -5.84
N ASN A 78 11.68 4.62 -6.02
CA ASN A 78 12.30 4.09 -7.23
C ASN A 78 11.99 2.61 -7.43
N CYS A 79 12.13 1.79 -6.37
CA CYS A 79 11.72 0.38 -6.41
C CYS A 79 10.24 0.21 -6.75
N LEU A 80 9.36 1.01 -6.16
CA LEU A 80 7.93 0.98 -6.44
C LEU A 80 7.63 1.29 -7.92
N GLN A 81 8.29 2.29 -8.49
CA GLN A 81 8.14 2.62 -9.90
C GLN A 81 8.63 1.47 -10.80
N ARG A 82 9.75 0.83 -10.45
CA ARG A 82 10.28 -0.34 -11.17
C ARG A 82 9.32 -1.52 -11.10
N MET A 83 8.75 -1.78 -9.92
CA MET A 83 7.72 -2.79 -9.72
C MET A 83 6.52 -2.54 -10.63
N ARG A 84 6.02 -1.30 -10.70
CA ARG A 84 4.89 -0.92 -11.57
C ARG A 84 5.21 -1.12 -13.05
N ARG A 85 6.39 -0.68 -13.51
CA ARG A 85 6.81 -0.83 -14.92
C ARG A 85 7.00 -2.30 -15.32
N ALA A 86 7.49 -3.13 -14.40
CA ALA A 86 7.70 -4.55 -14.63
C ALA A 86 6.41 -5.39 -14.53
N GLY A 87 5.29 -4.79 -14.10
CA GLY A 87 4.06 -5.53 -13.82
C GLY A 87 4.12 -6.37 -12.54
N GLY A 88 5.05 -6.09 -11.62
CA GLY A 88 5.19 -6.79 -10.35
C GLY A 88 4.14 -6.39 -9.29
N ASP A 89 4.01 -7.23 -8.28
CA ASP A 89 3.14 -7.00 -7.11
C ASP A 89 3.90 -6.86 -5.80
N THR A 90 5.20 -7.19 -5.80
CA THR A 90 6.05 -7.22 -4.62
C THR A 90 7.43 -6.72 -4.98
N PHE A 91 8.09 -5.99 -4.08
CA PHE A 91 9.51 -5.77 -4.14
C PHE A 91 10.17 -5.91 -2.77
N GLU A 92 11.42 -6.34 -2.80
CA GLU A 92 12.31 -6.41 -1.66
C GLU A 92 13.39 -5.33 -1.83
N LEU A 93 13.54 -4.49 -0.82
CA LEU A 93 14.53 -3.43 -0.78
C LEU A 93 15.54 -3.72 0.32
N ARG A 94 16.81 -3.83 -0.06
CA ARG A 94 17.94 -3.84 0.86
C ARG A 94 18.76 -2.58 0.59
N VAL A 95 18.63 -1.60 1.48
CA VAL A 95 19.15 -0.24 1.26
C VAL A 95 20.65 -0.28 0.97
N GLY A 96 21.05 0.36 -0.13
CA GLY A 96 22.45 0.41 -0.59
C GLY A 96 22.96 -0.89 -1.21
N GLN A 97 22.13 -1.93 -1.35
CA GLN A 97 22.56 -3.24 -1.86
C GLN A 97 21.73 -3.73 -3.03
N SER A 98 20.40 -3.83 -2.87
CA SER A 98 19.57 -4.33 -3.95
C SER A 98 18.11 -3.89 -3.88
N CYS A 99 17.48 -3.90 -5.04
CA CYS A 99 16.04 -3.80 -5.23
C CYS A 99 15.57 -4.96 -6.09
N LYS A 100 14.82 -5.90 -5.50
CA LYS A 100 14.34 -7.10 -6.19
C LYS A 100 12.82 -7.01 -6.37
N VAL A 101 12.37 -6.86 -7.61
CA VAL A 101 10.96 -6.90 -8.00
C VAL A 101 10.54 -8.33 -8.27
N MET A 102 9.39 -8.73 -7.75
CA MET A 102 8.86 -10.09 -7.82
C MET A 102 7.36 -10.09 -8.13
N GLN A 103 6.90 -11.23 -8.62
CA GLN A 103 5.49 -11.58 -8.79
C GLN A 103 5.16 -12.71 -7.82
N CYS A 104 4.47 -12.38 -6.73
CA CYS A 104 4.06 -13.35 -5.73
C CYS A 104 2.67 -13.93 -6.03
N SER A 105 1.79 -13.21 -6.74
CA SER A 105 0.39 -13.55 -7.07
C SER A 105 -0.56 -13.74 -5.88
N SER A 106 -0.08 -14.09 -4.69
CA SER A 106 -0.88 -14.26 -3.48
C SER A 106 -0.07 -14.01 -2.20
N ARG A 107 -0.77 -13.82 -1.09
CA ARG A 107 -0.19 -13.72 0.26
C ARG A 107 0.56 -14.99 0.68
N ASN A 108 0.05 -16.17 0.32
CA ASN A 108 0.68 -17.44 0.68
C ASN A 108 2.04 -17.61 0.00
N ALA A 109 2.13 -17.27 -1.29
CA ALA A 109 3.40 -17.27 -2.01
C ALA A 109 4.38 -16.23 -1.46
N LEU A 110 3.88 -15.04 -1.05
CA LEU A 110 4.70 -14.04 -0.38
C LEU A 110 5.28 -14.55 0.95
N MET A 111 4.46 -15.22 1.77
CA MET A 111 4.91 -15.81 3.04
C MET A 111 5.89 -16.97 2.82
N ALA A 112 5.69 -17.78 1.78
CA ALA A 112 6.60 -18.86 1.41
C ALA A 112 7.96 -18.33 0.89
N ALA A 113 7.99 -17.14 0.28
CA ALA A 113 9.24 -16.50 -0.16
C ALA A 113 10.12 -16.02 1.00
N GLY A 114 9.62 -16.01 2.24
CA GLY A 114 10.43 -15.78 3.45
C GLY A 114 11.09 -14.41 3.54
N GLY A 115 10.50 -13.38 2.92
CA GLY A 115 11.08 -12.04 2.89
C GLY A 115 10.96 -11.31 4.24
N GLY A 116 11.93 -10.44 4.55
CA GLY A 116 11.88 -9.56 5.74
C GLY A 116 12.93 -9.85 6.83
N GLY A 117 14.12 -10.30 6.45
CA GLY A 117 15.27 -10.43 7.35
C GLY A 117 15.89 -9.09 7.78
N ASP A 118 16.95 -9.18 8.59
CA ASP A 118 17.62 -7.99 9.15
C ASP A 118 18.17 -7.07 8.03
N GLY A 119 17.73 -5.81 8.04
CA GLY A 119 18.04 -4.81 7.02
C GLY A 119 17.26 -4.91 5.69
N THR A 120 16.40 -5.91 5.52
CA THR A 120 15.59 -6.10 4.31
C THR A 120 14.14 -5.64 4.53
N GLU A 121 13.66 -4.73 3.67
CA GLU A 121 12.28 -4.27 3.70
C GLU A 121 11.49 -4.89 2.54
N VAL A 122 10.42 -5.61 2.84
CA VAL A 122 9.53 -6.17 1.82
C VAL A 122 8.29 -5.29 1.71
N PHE A 123 7.93 -4.97 0.48
CA PHE A 123 6.76 -4.19 0.12
C PHE A 123 5.91 -5.00 -0.86
N SER A 124 4.63 -5.21 -0.54
CA SER A 124 3.75 -6.01 -1.38
C SER A 124 2.32 -5.48 -1.37
N ARG A 125 1.58 -5.75 -2.46
CA ARG A 125 0.12 -5.61 -2.50
C ARG A 125 -0.59 -6.68 -1.66
N HIS A 126 0.07 -7.81 -1.42
CA HIS A 126 -0.49 -8.94 -0.69
C HIS A 126 -0.28 -8.84 0.83
N CYS A 127 0.33 -7.75 1.30
CA CYS A 127 0.56 -7.54 2.71
C CYS A 127 -0.66 -7.01 3.42
N ASP A 128 -0.95 -7.66 4.54
CA ASP A 128 -2.10 -7.36 5.35
C ASP A 128 -1.85 -6.14 6.23
N ILE A 129 -2.93 -5.40 6.42
CA ILE A 129 -3.06 -4.23 7.27
C ILE A 129 -3.42 -4.66 8.69
N TYR A 130 -4.10 -5.80 8.82
CA TYR A 130 -4.58 -6.31 10.10
C TYR A 130 -3.40 -6.59 11.04
N GLY A 131 -3.46 -5.99 12.24
CA GLY A 131 -2.42 -6.10 13.27
C GLY A 131 -1.31 -5.06 13.18
N GLN A 132 -1.34 -4.15 12.20
CA GLN A 132 -0.51 -2.94 12.24
C GLN A 132 -1.24 -1.88 13.08
N ASN A 133 -0.54 -1.22 14.00
CA ASN A 133 -1.06 -0.05 14.72
C ASN A 133 -1.22 1.11 13.74
N LEU A 134 -2.32 1.10 12.99
CA LEU A 134 -2.61 2.08 11.97
C LEU A 134 -3.13 3.33 12.67
N VAL A 135 -2.22 4.27 12.94
CA VAL A 135 -2.55 5.58 13.48
C VAL A 135 -2.79 6.52 12.31
N ILE A 136 -4.04 6.89 12.11
CA ILE A 136 -4.43 7.91 11.14
C ILE A 136 -4.53 9.24 11.89
N VAL A 137 -3.73 10.22 11.48
CA VAL A 137 -3.75 11.57 12.05
C VAL A 137 -4.49 12.49 11.09
N HIS A 138 -5.51 13.18 11.60
CA HIS A 138 -6.21 14.21 10.85
C HIS A 138 -5.57 15.57 11.16
N LEU A 139 -4.81 16.11 10.21
CA LEU A 139 -4.15 17.41 10.33
C LEU A 139 -5.10 18.50 9.80
N PHE A 140 -5.94 19.06 10.68
CA PHE A 140 -6.91 20.09 10.28
C PHE A 140 -6.21 21.45 10.08
N GLU A 141 -6.43 22.07 8.93
CA GLU A 141 -5.90 23.40 8.55
C GLU A 141 -4.36 23.51 8.49
N TRP A 142 -3.65 22.39 8.47
CA TRP A 142 -2.20 22.42 8.27
C TRP A 142 -1.84 22.79 6.84
N SER A 143 -0.79 23.60 6.69
CA SER A 143 -0.25 23.89 5.36
C SER A 143 0.47 22.65 4.80
N TRP A 144 0.52 22.52 3.47
CA TRP A 144 1.26 21.41 2.85
C TRP A 144 2.75 21.41 3.19
N LEU A 145 3.33 22.57 3.48
CA LEU A 145 4.72 22.70 3.93
C LEU A 145 4.90 22.08 5.32
N ASP A 146 3.99 22.37 6.25
CA ASP A 146 4.05 21.83 7.61
C ASP A 146 3.82 20.32 7.60
N VAL A 147 2.89 19.82 6.77
CA VAL A 147 2.69 18.38 6.59
C VAL A 147 3.97 17.70 6.08
N ALA A 148 4.64 18.30 5.09
CA ALA A 148 5.89 17.76 4.57
C ALA A 148 7.01 17.78 5.62
N GLN A 149 7.09 18.85 6.42
CA GLN A 149 8.05 18.94 7.51
C GLN A 149 7.79 17.90 8.61
N GLU A 150 6.53 17.68 8.98
CA GLU A 150 6.12 16.66 9.95
C GLU A 150 6.49 15.25 9.47
N CYS A 151 6.19 14.96 8.19
CA CYS A 151 6.51 13.68 7.54
C CYS A 151 8.02 13.44 7.33
N THR A 152 8.86 14.45 7.50
CA THR A 152 10.31 14.32 7.37
C THR A 152 11.05 14.38 8.70
N SER A 153 10.46 15.05 9.71
CA SER A 153 11.11 15.33 10.99
C SER A 153 10.62 14.43 12.12
N TYR A 154 9.35 14.01 12.11
CA TYR A 154 8.71 13.37 13.26
C TYR A 154 8.05 12.01 12.94
N LEU A 155 7.43 11.86 11.77
CA LEU A 155 6.79 10.61 11.31
C LEU A 155 7.71 9.76 10.42
#